data_AF-A0A9X8YLJ0-F1
#
_entry.id   AF-A0A9X8YLJ0-F1
#
_cell.length_a   1.000
_cell.length_b   1.000
_cell.length_c   1.000
_cell.angle_alpha   90.00
_cell.angle_beta   90.00
_cell.angle_gamma   90.00
#
_symmetry.space_group_name_H-M   'P 1'
#
loop_
_entity.id
_entity.type
_entity.pdbx_description
1 polymer ?
#
loop_
_entity_poly.entity_id
_entity_poly.type
_entity_poly.pdbx_seq_one_letter_code
_entity_poly.pdbx_strand_id
1 'polypeptide(L)' 'KDWSQRGGSENTADAIAKRAMAHFASLRDAQVFSMSPPAIDGFGQSDGFTFELQAKGATTRAELQAMRD' A
#
# COMPACT_ATOMS: atom_id res chain seq x y z
N LYS A 1 7.98 1.35 23.72
CA LYS A 1 8.86 0.16 23.81
C LYS A 1 10.14 0.47 23.06
N ASP A 2 11.28 0.04 23.57
CA ASP A 2 12.60 0.38 23.07
C ASP A 2 12.97 -0.41 21.80
N TRP A 3 13.74 0.20 20.89
CA TRP A 3 14.23 -0.44 19.66
C TRP A 3 15.24 -1.56 19.92
N SER A 4 16.00 -1.47 21.01
CA SER A 4 16.95 -2.52 21.45
C SER A 4 16.29 -3.86 21.73
N GLN A 5 14.98 -3.85 22.02
CA GLN A 5 14.20 -5.07 22.26
C GLN A 5 13.74 -5.75 20.96
N ARG A 6 14.00 -5.14 19.80
CA ARG A 6 13.58 -5.62 18.47
C ARG A 6 14.80 -5.97 17.62
N GLY A 7 15.63 -6.88 18.12
CA GLY A 7 16.76 -7.41 17.36
C GLY A 7 16.31 -8.30 16.20
N GLY A 8 17.19 -8.53 15.22
CA GLY A 8 16.93 -9.45 14.10
C GLY A 8 16.27 -8.80 12.89
N SER A 9 16.60 -9.30 11.70
CA SER A 9 16.09 -8.78 10.42
C SER A 9 14.58 -8.99 10.25
N GLU A 10 14.02 -9.98 10.95
CA GLU A 10 12.59 -10.27 11.00
C GLU A 10 11.76 -9.22 11.74
N ASN A 11 12.40 -8.38 12.56
CA ASN A 11 11.73 -7.34 13.35
C ASN A 11 11.86 -5.93 12.75
N THR A 12 12.39 -5.85 11.52
CA THR A 12 12.33 -4.63 10.70
C THR A 12 10.90 -4.28 10.32
N ALA A 13 10.63 -3.00 10.07
CA ALA A 13 9.31 -2.53 9.65
C ALA A 13 8.81 -3.26 8.40
N ASP A 14 9.69 -3.42 7.40
CA ASP A 14 9.37 -4.11 6.14
C ASP A 14 9.07 -5.60 6.35
N ALA A 15 9.84 -6.28 7.21
CA ALA A 15 9.59 -7.70 7.50
C ALA A 15 8.25 -7.90 8.21
N ILE A 16 7.89 -6.98 9.11
CA ILE A 16 6.60 -6.99 9.80
C ILE A 16 5.47 -6.71 8.79
N ALA A 17 5.62 -5.69 7.94
CA ALA A 17 4.65 -5.35 6.91
C ALA A 17 4.41 -6.53 5.95
N LYS A 18 5.48 -7.21 5.51
CA LYS A 18 5.38 -8.42 4.67
C LYS A 18 4.59 -9.54 5.34
N ARG A 19 4.82 -9.82 6.62
CA ARG A 19 4.05 -10.84 7.36
C ARG A 19 2.59 -10.45 7.52
N ALA A 20 2.32 -9.17 7.82
CA ALA A 20 0.95 -8.67 7.93
C ALA A 20 0.20 -8.78 6.61
N MET A 21 0.84 -8.37 5.50
CA MET A 21 0.27 -8.53 4.15
C MET A 21 -0.04 -10.01 3.84
N ALA A 22 0.90 -10.91 4.12
CA ALA A 22 0.69 -12.34 3.89
C ALA A 22 -0.48 -12.91 4.73
N HIS A 23 -0.63 -12.46 5.97
CA HIS A 23 -1.74 -12.86 6.84
C HIS A 23 -3.09 -12.40 6.27
N PHE A 24 -3.19 -11.12 5.88
CA PHE A 24 -4.44 -10.54 5.40
C PHE A 24 -4.76 -10.87 3.94
N ALA A 25 -3.82 -11.41 3.17
CA ALA A 25 -4.07 -11.86 1.79
C ALA A 25 -5.18 -12.93 1.69
N SER A 26 -5.48 -13.62 2.80
CA SER A 26 -6.53 -14.64 2.88
C SER A 26 -7.96 -14.07 3.03
N LEU A 27 -8.10 -12.76 3.28
CA LEU A 27 -9.41 -12.13 3.41
C LEU A 27 -10.09 -12.07 2.04
N ARG A 28 -11.21 -12.81 1.89
CA ARG A 28 -11.95 -12.87 0.63
C ARG A 28 -12.67 -11.56 0.30
N ASP A 29 -13.25 -10.94 1.31
CA ASP A 29 -14.20 -9.84 1.14
C ASP A 29 -13.59 -8.47 1.51
N ALA A 30 -12.27 -8.40 1.71
CA ALA A 30 -11.55 -7.16 2.03
C ALA A 30 -10.10 -7.20 1.54
N GLN A 31 -9.58 -6.04 1.14
CA GLN A 31 -8.17 -5.85 0.83
C GLN A 31 -7.51 -5.02 1.94
N VAL A 32 -6.41 -5.52 2.48
CA VAL A 32 -5.66 -4.85 3.54
C VAL A 32 -4.20 -4.74 3.12
N PHE A 33 -3.69 -3.51 3.10
CA PHE A 33 -2.31 -3.20 2.76
C PHE A 33 -1.59 -2.68 3.99
N SER A 34 -0.43 -3.26 4.30
CA SER A 34 0.46 -2.77 5.36
C SER A 34 1.63 -2.05 4.71
N MET A 35 1.70 -0.73 4.90
CA MET A 35 2.75 0.11 4.35
C MET A 35 3.48 0.84 5.47
N SER A 36 4.80 0.97 5.32
CA SER A 36 5.61 1.85 6.16
C SER A 36 5.35 3.30 5.74
N PRO A 37 5.28 4.26 6.69
CA PRO A 37 5.19 5.67 6.34
C PRO A 37 6.50 6.14 5.68
N PRO A 38 6.43 7.20 4.87
CA PRO A 38 7.62 7.78 4.27
C PRO A 38 8.60 8.30 5.31
N ALA A 39 9.87 8.36 4.94
CA ALA A 39 10.94 8.82 5.83
C ALA A 39 10.80 10.29 6.27
N ILE A 40 10.03 11.10 5.52
CA ILE A 40 9.75 12.50 5.84
C ILE A 40 8.25 12.67 6.07
N ASP A 41 7.89 13.12 7.26
CA ASP A 41 6.51 13.43 7.59
C ASP A 41 5.95 14.54 6.69
N GLY A 42 4.72 14.36 6.19
CA GLY A 42 4.04 15.33 5.33
C GLY A 42 4.30 15.18 3.82
N PHE A 43 5.18 14.26 3.40
CA PHE A 43 5.47 14.01 1.98
C PHE A 43 4.50 13.03 1.27
N GLY A 44 3.38 12.69 1.92
CA GLY A 44 2.36 11.80 1.38
C GLY A 44 1.99 10.68 2.37
N GLN A 45 1.11 9.78 1.92
CA GLN A 45 0.63 8.65 2.74
C GLN A 45 1.25 7.30 2.32
N SER A 46 1.96 7.25 1.19
CA SER A 46 2.55 6.04 0.63
C SER A 46 3.96 6.31 0.13
N ASP A 47 4.89 5.41 0.44
CA ASP A 47 6.18 5.37 -0.25
C ASP A 47 5.99 4.90 -1.71
N GLY A 48 6.35 5.75 -2.68
CA GLY A 48 6.25 5.42 -4.11
C GLY A 48 5.82 6.60 -4.98
N PHE A 49 4.95 6.34 -5.96
CA PHE A 49 4.39 7.34 -6.87
C PHE A 49 2.87 7.31 -6.84
N THR A 50 2.25 8.45 -7.15
CA THR A 50 0.80 8.56 -7.40
C THR A 50 0.58 8.85 -8.87
N PHE A 51 -0.38 8.18 -9.50
CA PHE A 51 -0.78 8.42 -10.88
C PHE A 51 -2.30 8.53 -10.96
N GLU A 52 -2.77 9.38 -11.87
CA GLU A 52 -4.19 9.63 -12.09
C GLU A 52 -4.60 9.18 -13.50
N LEU A 53 -5.62 8.33 -13.59
CA LEU A 53 -6.21 7.93 -14.87
C LEU A 53 -7.32 8.90 -15.26
N GLN A 54 -7.15 9.61 -16.38
CA GLN A 54 -8.09 10.63 -16.84
C GLN A 54 -8.91 10.17 -18.06
N ALA A 55 -10.23 10.33 -18.00
CA ALA A 55 -11.11 10.19 -19.17
C ALA A 55 -10.91 11.32 -20.18
N LYS A 56 -10.91 10.98 -21.48
CA LYS A 56 -10.95 11.96 -22.58
C LYS A 56 -12.41 12.23 -22.97
N GLY A 57 -12.64 13.20 -23.88
CA GLY A 57 -13.98 13.74 -24.15
C GLY A 57 -15.08 12.71 -24.48
N ALA A 58 -14.77 11.65 -25.21
CA ALA A 58 -15.73 10.59 -25.57
C ALA A 58 -15.67 9.36 -24.65
N THR A 59 -14.80 9.35 -23.63
CA THR A 59 -14.64 8.20 -22.72
C THR A 59 -15.77 8.19 -21.71
N THR A 60 -16.63 7.18 -21.81
CA THR A 60 -17.70 6.93 -20.84
C THR A 60 -17.12 6.43 -19.51
N ARG A 61 -17.91 6.53 -18.43
CA ARG A 61 -17.52 5.99 -17.12
C ARG A 61 -17.22 4.48 -17.16
N ALA A 62 -17.99 3.72 -17.95
CA ALA A 62 -17.79 2.28 -18.08
C ALA A 62 -16.46 1.96 -18.78
N GLU A 63 -16.13 2.70 -19.83
CA GLU A 63 -14.83 2.56 -20.52
C GLU A 63 -13.67 2.96 -19.61
N LEU A 64 -13.80 4.05 -18.84
CA LEU A 64 -12.77 4.46 -17.89
C LEU A 64 -12.56 3.40 -16.79
N GLN A 65 -13.63 2.76 -16.30
CA GLN A 65 -13.53 1.67 -15.34
C GLN A 65 -12.82 0.45 -15.95
N ALA A 66 -13.17 0.07 -17.18
CA ALA A 66 -12.52 -1.03 -17.89
C ALA A 66 -11.05 -0.77 -18.24
N MET A 67 -10.61 0.49 -18.30
CA MET A 67 -9.18 0.85 -18.48
C MET A 67 -8.36 0.72 -17.19
N ARG A 68 -9.02 0.71 -16.03
CA ARG A 68 -8.39 0.55 -14.71
C ARG A 68 -8.22 -0.93 -14.33
N ASP A 69 -9.19 -1.76 -14.71
CA ASP A 69 -9.26 -3.18 -14.39
C ASP A 69 -8.29 -4.03 -15.26
#